data_AF-A0A8X7RZE3-F1
#
_entry.id   AF-A0A8X7RZE3-F1
#
_cell.length_a   1.000
_cell.length_b   1.000
_cell.length_c   1.000
_cell.angle_alpha   90.00
_cell.angle_beta   90.00
_cell.angle_gamma   90.00
#
_symmetry.space_group_name_H-M   'P 1'
#
loop_
_entity.id
_entity.type
_entity.pdbx_description
1 polymer ?
#
loop_
_entity_poly.entity_id
_entity_poly.type
_entity_poly.pdbx_seq_one_letter_code
_entity_poly.pdbx_strand_id
1 'polypeptide(L)'
;MANEKRHEMSRLSSQICNQISSVFSNPTDPHPPPLDLLVTELAGVSRRGARVFLHGVGREGLMLKAFAMRLFHLGLSSHLVSDMTTPPISSPDLLIASAGRRILHRRRDLFRREIVRC
;
A
#
# COMPACT_ATOMS: atom_id res chain seq x y z
N MET A 1 4.58 38.51 20.07
CA MET A 1 3.52 37.52 19.76
C MET A 1 3.43 37.14 18.27
N ALA A 2 3.39 38.07 17.31
CA ALA A 2 3.30 37.70 15.88
C ALA A 2 4.58 37.05 15.30
N ASN A 3 5.77 37.50 15.72
CA ASN A 3 7.05 36.95 15.25
C ASN A 3 7.31 35.53 15.77
N GLU A 4 6.90 35.25 17.01
CA GLU A 4 7.02 33.94 17.65
C GLU A 4 6.14 32.88 16.96
N LYS A 5 4.88 33.23 16.65
CA LYS A 5 3.99 32.36 15.85
C LYS A 5 4.55 32.07 14.44
N ARG A 6 5.21 33.05 13.80
CA ARG A 6 5.86 32.84 12.49
C ARG A 6 7.05 31.88 12.58
N HIS A 7 7.88 32.00 13.62
CA HIS A 7 8.99 31.06 13.86
C HIS A 7 8.48 29.64 14.17
N GLU A 8 7.42 29.52 14.97
CA GLU A 8 6.80 28.22 15.27
C GLU A 8 6.24 27.55 14.00
N MET A 9 5.53 28.31 13.17
CA MET A 9 5.03 27.84 11.86
C MET A 9 6.16 27.38 10.93
N SER A 10 7.28 28.12 10.90
CA SER A 10 8.46 27.76 10.10
C SER A 10 9.15 26.48 10.60
N ARG A 11 9.16 26.24 11.92
CA ARG A 11 9.73 25.01 12.50
C ARG A 11 8.84 23.80 12.22
N LEU A 12 7.53 23.92 12.37
CA LEU A 12 6.56 22.85 12.10
C LEU A 12 6.58 22.42 10.63
N SER A 13 6.57 23.38 9.70
CA SER A 13 6.66 23.09 8.27
C SER A 13 7.95 22.35 7.90
N SER A 14 9.09 22.82 8.39
CA SER A 14 10.38 22.15 8.18
C SER A 14 10.37 20.72 8.74
N GLN A 15 9.78 20.52 9.93
CA GLN A 15 9.65 19.19 10.52
C GLN A 15 8.79 18.25 9.68
N ILE A 16 7.66 18.72 9.15
CA ILE A 16 6.79 17.94 8.26
C ILE A 16 7.53 17.55 6.99
N CYS A 17 8.20 18.50 6.34
CA CYS A 17 8.96 18.24 5.11
C CYS A 17 10.10 17.23 5.35
N ASN A 18 10.82 17.36 6.46
CA ASN A 18 11.88 16.40 6.82
C ASN A 18 11.32 15.00 7.09
N GLN A 19 10.15 14.89 7.73
CA GLN A 19 9.49 13.60 7.94
C GLN A 19 9.01 12.96 6.63
N ILE A 20 8.51 13.75 5.67
CA ILE A 20 8.11 13.22 4.37
C ILE A 20 9.35 12.77 3.59
N SER A 21 10.40 13.58 3.58
CA SER A 21 11.64 13.27 2.87
C SER A 21 12.32 12.00 3.39
N SER A 22 12.27 11.76 4.71
CA SER A 22 12.91 10.58 5.30
C SER A 22 12.27 9.27 4.84
N VAL A 23 10.96 9.24 4.55
CA VAL A 23 10.28 8.06 4.01
C VAL A 23 10.91 7.59 2.70
N PHE A 24 11.30 8.55 1.84
CA PHE A 24 11.89 8.25 0.53
C PHE A 24 13.41 8.05 0.57
N SER A 25 14.06 8.49 1.66
CA SER A 25 15.53 8.44 1.80
C SER A 25 16.01 7.21 2.56
N ASN A 26 15.09 6.39 3.08
CA ASN A 26 15.43 5.24 3.89
C ASN A 26 16.10 4.15 3.03
N PRO A 27 17.34 3.72 3.35
CA PRO A 27 18.00 2.65 2.62
C PRO A 27 17.17 1.37 2.70
N THR A 28 17.02 0.69 1.56
CA THR A 28 16.23 -0.56 1.47
C THR A 28 17.13 -1.81 1.38
N ASP A 29 18.45 -1.65 1.41
CA ASP A 29 19.42 -2.74 1.38
C ASP A 29 19.14 -3.78 2.47
N PRO A 30 19.17 -5.10 2.16
CA PRO A 30 19.63 -5.73 0.91
C PRO A 30 18.56 -5.90 -0.18
N HIS A 31 17.38 -5.32 -0.04
CA HIS A 31 16.26 -5.53 -0.96
C HIS A 31 16.25 -4.47 -2.08
N PRO A 32 15.80 -4.81 -3.30
CA PRO A 32 15.64 -3.84 -4.36
C PRO A 32 14.65 -2.74 -3.95
N PRO A 33 14.73 -1.54 -4.57
CA PRO A 33 13.78 -0.47 -4.33
C PRO A 33 12.33 -0.98 -4.42
N PRO A 34 11.46 -0.67 -3.44
CA PRO A 34 10.11 -1.24 -3.41
C PRO A 34 9.26 -0.93 -4.65
N LEU A 35 9.54 0.20 -5.29
CA LEU A 35 8.87 0.61 -6.54
C LEU A 35 9.21 -0.33 -7.70
N ASP A 36 10.48 -0.71 -7.85
CA ASP A 36 10.93 -1.59 -8.94
C ASP A 36 10.35 -2.99 -8.80
N LEU A 37 10.30 -3.49 -7.57
CA LEU A 37 9.67 -4.78 -7.25
C LEU A 37 8.18 -4.74 -7.60
N LEU A 38 7.46 -3.70 -7.14
CA LEU A 38 6.02 -3.57 -7.39
C LEU A 38 5.71 -3.51 -8.89
N VAL A 39 6.47 -2.73 -9.67
CA VAL A 39 6.31 -2.64 -11.13
C VAL A 39 6.60 -3.98 -11.80
N THR A 40 7.64 -4.68 -11.37
CA THR A 40 8.01 -5.99 -11.91
C THR A 40 6.90 -7.03 -11.70
N GLU A 41 6.35 -7.09 -10.49
CA GLU A 41 5.26 -8.00 -10.15
C GLU A 41 3.96 -7.65 -10.91
N LEU A 42 3.59 -6.37 -10.98
CA LEU A 42 2.40 -5.94 -11.74
C LEU A 42 2.52 -6.24 -13.23
N ALA A 43 3.71 -6.03 -13.82
CA ALA A 43 3.98 -6.41 -15.19
C ALA A 43 3.89 -7.93 -15.40
N GLY A 44 4.37 -8.71 -14.43
CA GLY A 44 4.25 -10.17 -14.41
C GLY A 44 2.80 -10.65 -14.40
N VAL A 45 1.97 -10.04 -13.57
CA VAL A 45 0.51 -10.32 -13.48
C VAL A 45 -0.19 -9.97 -14.79
N SER A 46 0.12 -8.80 -15.36
CA SER A 46 -0.43 -8.35 -16.63
C SER A 46 -0.18 -9.37 -17.75
N ARG A 47 1.06 -9.88 -17.87
CA ARG A 47 1.42 -10.88 -18.89
C ARG A 47 0.68 -12.21 -18.74
N ARG A 48 0.33 -12.58 -17.51
CA ARG A 48 -0.38 -13.82 -17.19
C ARG A 48 -1.91 -13.69 -17.30
N GLY A 49 -2.42 -12.46 -17.51
CA GLY A 49 -3.86 -12.18 -17.44
C GLY A 49 -4.45 -12.44 -16.04
N ALA A 50 -3.61 -12.42 -15.00
CA ALA A 50 -4.02 -12.70 -13.64
C ALA A 50 -4.56 -11.43 -12.96
N ARG A 51 -5.18 -11.60 -11.78
CA ARG A 51 -5.85 -10.52 -11.06
C ARG A 51 -4.97 -9.99 -9.92
N VAL A 52 -5.20 -8.73 -9.55
CA VAL A 52 -4.52 -8.07 -8.43
C VAL A 52 -5.51 -7.89 -7.28
N PHE A 53 -5.24 -8.52 -6.15
CA PHE A 53 -6.01 -8.37 -4.93
C PHE A 53 -5.31 -7.40 -3.98
N LEU A 54 -6.07 -6.47 -3.42
CA LEU A 54 -5.57 -5.45 -2.52
C LEU A 54 -6.23 -5.60 -1.16
N HIS A 55 -5.43 -5.57 -0.09
CA HIS A 55 -5.94 -5.59 1.28
C HIS A 55 -5.27 -4.51 2.12
N GLY A 56 -6.08 -3.74 2.83
CA GLY A 56 -5.61 -2.82 3.84
C GLY A 56 -6.76 -2.24 4.63
N VAL A 57 -6.47 -1.81 5.86
CA VAL A 57 -7.47 -1.30 6.81
C VAL A 57 -7.10 0.13 7.20
N GLY A 58 -8.10 0.97 7.44
CA GLY A 58 -7.91 2.37 7.84
C GLY A 58 -7.46 3.26 6.67
N ARG A 59 -6.55 4.21 6.94
CA ARG A 59 -6.09 5.19 5.94
C ARG A 59 -5.37 4.54 4.76
N GLU A 60 -4.58 3.50 5.03
CA GLU A 60 -3.86 2.74 4.00
C GLU A 60 -4.84 1.99 3.09
N GLY A 61 -5.92 1.44 3.65
CA GLY A 61 -7.00 0.81 2.87
C GLY A 61 -7.68 1.78 1.91
N LEU A 62 -7.91 3.03 2.31
CA LEU A 62 -8.45 4.06 1.41
C LEU A 62 -7.51 4.37 0.24
N MET A 63 -6.20 4.46 0.52
CA MET A 63 -5.20 4.67 -0.54
C MET A 63 -5.13 3.45 -1.48
N LEU A 64 -5.19 2.23 -0.94
CA LEU A 64 -5.24 1.00 -1.74
C LEU A 64 -6.50 0.91 -2.59
N LYS A 65 -7.65 1.41 -2.12
CA LYS A 65 -8.87 1.46 -2.92
C LYS A 65 -8.71 2.40 -4.12
N ALA A 66 -8.13 3.58 -3.92
CA ALA A 66 -7.82 4.50 -5.03
C ALA A 66 -6.81 3.88 -6.02
N PHE A 67 -5.82 3.15 -5.50
CA PHE A 67 -4.85 2.44 -6.32
C PHE A 67 -5.51 1.31 -7.14
N ALA A 68 -6.41 0.52 -6.54
CA ALA A 68 -7.20 -0.50 -7.23
C ALA A 68 -7.95 0.10 -8.42
N MET A 69 -8.69 1.19 -8.19
CA MET A 69 -9.41 1.88 -9.26
C MET A 69 -8.48 2.31 -10.39
N ARG A 70 -7.25 2.74 -10.07
CA ARG A 70 -6.28 3.13 -11.08
C ARG A 70 -5.73 1.95 -11.88
N LEU A 71 -5.45 0.82 -11.24
CA LEU A 71 -5.06 -0.41 -11.93
C LEU A 71 -6.17 -0.90 -12.86
N PHE A 72 -7.42 -0.84 -12.43
CA PHE A 72 -8.58 -1.17 -13.27
C PHE A 72 -8.65 -0.31 -14.53
N HIS A 73 -8.47 1.01 -14.38
CA HIS A 73 -8.41 1.92 -15.54
C HIS A 73 -7.21 1.69 -16.47
N LEU A 74 -6.15 1.04 -15.99
CA LEU A 74 -5.01 0.62 -16.81
C LEU A 74 -5.25 -0.72 -17.52
N GLY A 75 -6.40 -1.35 -17.33
CA GLY A 75 -6.76 -2.64 -17.93
C GLY A 75 -6.37 -3.86 -17.10
N LEU A 76 -5.96 -3.67 -15.84
CA LEU A 76 -5.69 -4.78 -14.91
C LEU A 76 -6.93 -5.11 -14.09
N SER A 77 -7.28 -6.38 -13.99
CA SER A 77 -8.37 -6.82 -13.12
C SER A 77 -7.95 -6.72 -11.65
N SER A 78 -8.40 -5.68 -10.94
CA SER A 78 -8.05 -5.43 -9.54
C SER A 78 -9.26 -5.45 -8.61
N HIS A 79 -9.12 -6.09 -7.45
CA HIS A 79 -10.20 -6.24 -6.46
C HIS A 79 -9.70 -5.92 -5.04
N LEU A 80 -10.58 -5.37 -4.20
CA LEU A 80 -10.29 -5.15 -2.79
C LEU A 80 -10.86 -6.32 -1.98
N VAL A 81 -10.03 -7.04 -1.23
CA VAL A 81 -10.42 -8.27 -0.49
C VAL A 81 -11.62 -8.06 0.45
N SER A 82 -11.82 -6.84 0.93
CA SER A 82 -12.94 -6.47 1.80
C SER A 82 -14.24 -6.09 1.06
N ASP A 83 -14.29 -6.23 -0.26
CA ASP A 83 -15.47 -5.94 -1.09
C ASP A 83 -16.32 -7.20 -1.31
N MET A 84 -17.64 -7.05 -1.31
CA MET A 84 -18.61 -8.13 -1.54
C MET A 84 -18.54 -8.70 -2.96
N THR A 85 -17.98 -7.95 -3.90
CA THR A 85 -17.81 -8.35 -5.30
C THR A 85 -16.52 -9.11 -5.58
N THR A 86 -15.73 -9.39 -4.54
CA THR A 86 -14.41 -10.03 -4.69
C THR A 86 -14.57 -11.50 -5.08
N PRO A 87 -14.03 -11.92 -6.24
CA PRO A 87 -14.03 -13.33 -6.62
C PRO A 87 -12.98 -14.12 -5.84
N PRO A 88 -13.07 -15.46 -5.77
CA PRO A 88 -12.10 -16.28 -5.08
C PRO A 88 -10.68 -16.10 -5.63
N ILE A 89 -9.71 -15.96 -4.72
CA ILE A 89 -8.30 -15.81 -5.08
C ILE A 89 -7.73 -17.16 -5.57
N SER A 90 -6.96 -17.13 -6.65
CA SER A 90 -6.30 -18.31 -7.21
C SER A 90 -4.77 -18.15 -7.16
N SER A 91 -4.04 -19.26 -7.33
CA SER A 91 -2.58 -19.28 -7.29
C SER A 91 -1.84 -18.37 -8.29
N PRO A 92 -2.37 -18.02 -9.49
CA PRO A 92 -1.66 -17.11 -10.39
C PRO A 92 -1.88 -15.63 -10.03
N ASP A 93 -2.79 -15.32 -9.12
CA ASP A 93 -3.15 -13.95 -8.76
C ASP A 93 -2.15 -13.34 -7.77
N LEU A 94 -2.01 -12.01 -7.82
CA LEU A 94 -1.12 -11.27 -6.93
C LEU A 94 -1.91 -10.63 -5.81
N LEU A 95 -1.48 -10.88 -4.57
CA LEU A 95 -2.02 -10.21 -3.39
C LEU A 95 -1.04 -9.17 -2.87
N ILE A 96 -1.49 -7.91 -2.84
CA ILE A 96 -0.78 -6.79 -2.26
C ILE A 96 -1.50 -6.37 -0.98
N ALA A 97 -0.75 -6.33 0.12
CA ALA A 97 -1.30 -5.82 1.36
C ALA A 97 -0.42 -4.80 2.03
N SER A 98 -1.08 -3.75 2.53
CA SER A 98 -0.46 -2.75 3.37
C SER A 98 -0.95 -2.93 4.79
N ALA A 99 0.00 -3.00 5.72
CA ALA A 99 -0.27 -3.01 7.15
C ALA A 99 0.62 -2.00 7.84
N GLY A 100 0.00 -0.99 8.44
CA GLY A 100 0.71 -0.05 9.31
C GLY A 100 1.44 -0.75 10.46
N ARG A 101 2.53 -0.15 10.93
CA ARG A 101 3.43 -0.71 11.97
C ARG A 101 2.71 -1.24 13.22
N ARG A 102 1.54 -0.70 13.58
CA ARG A 102 0.79 -1.14 14.76
C ARG A 102 0.05 -2.48 14.60
N ILE A 103 -0.28 -2.90 13.38
CA ILE A 103 -1.09 -4.11 13.12
C ILE A 103 -0.21 -5.35 12.96
N LEU A 104 1.00 -5.18 12.41
CA LEU A 104 1.90 -6.30 12.09
C LEU A 104 2.34 -7.08 13.35
N HIS A 105 2.33 -6.46 14.53
CA HIS A 105 2.81 -7.11 15.76
C HIS A 105 1.79 -8.04 16.44
N ARG A 106 0.49 -7.94 16.12
CA ARG A 106 -0.56 -8.69 16.85
C ARG A 106 -1.53 -9.50 15.96
N ARG A 107 -1.49 -9.34 14.63
CA ARG A 107 -2.53 -9.89 13.72
C ARG A 107 -2.01 -10.53 12.43
N ARG A 108 -0.75 -11.01 12.40
CA ARG A 108 -0.24 -11.79 11.25
C ARG A 108 -1.09 -13.03 10.94
N ASP A 109 -1.57 -13.72 11.98
CA ASP A 109 -2.40 -14.93 11.81
C ASP A 109 -3.82 -14.60 11.35
N LEU A 110 -4.36 -13.43 11.73
CA LEU A 110 -5.68 -13.00 11.29
C LEU A 110 -5.65 -12.63 9.81
N PHE A 111 -4.63 -11.90 9.38
CA PHE A 111 -4.39 -11.55 7.99
C PHE A 111 -4.31 -12.80 7.09
N ARG A 112 -3.57 -13.82 7.53
CA ARG A 112 -3.47 -15.10 6.79
C ARG A 112 -4.81 -15.85 6.72
N ARG A 113 -5.64 -15.80 7.76
CA ARG A 113 -6.96 -16.45 7.80
C ARG A 113 -8.03 -15.72 7.00
N GLU A 114 -7.98 -14.39 6.99
CA GLU A 114 -8.96 -13.54 6.30
C GLU A 114 -8.76 -13.59 4.78
N ILE A 115 -7.51 -13.63 4.33
CA ILE A 115 -7.16 -13.80 2.91
C ILE A 115 -7.49 -15.19 2.37
N VAL A 116 -7.26 -16.25 3.15
CA VAL A 116 -7.54 -17.64 2.70
C VAL A 116 -9.05 -17.95 2.70
N ARG A 117 -9.88 -17.08 3.29
CA ARG A 117 -11.34 -17.22 3.31
C ARG A 117 -12.07 -16.50 2.18
N CYS A 118 -11.39 -15.64 1.43
CA CYS A 118 -11.93 -14.95 0.26
C CYS A 118 -11.65 -15.77 -1.00
#